data_AF-A0A1Q4D8U5-F1
#
_entry.id   AF-A0A1Q4D8U5-F1
#
_cell.length_a   1.000
_cell.length_b   1.000
_cell.length_c   1.000
_cell.angle_alpha   90.00
_cell.angle_beta   90.00
_cell.angle_gamma   90.00
#
_symmetry.space_group_name_H-M   'P 1'
#
loop_
_entity.id
_entity.type
_entity.pdbx_description
1 polymer ?
#
loop_
_entity_poly.entity_id
_entity_poly.type
_entity_poly.pdbx_seq_one_letter_code
_entity_poly.pdbx_strand_id
1 'polypeptide(L)'
;MADNKRKRGGADKRLISLSEAYEVHYWSRKFKVTPAKLRAAVKRVGHSAKAVEAYLAELAHKARDRALISLSQAYEVRYWTKKFNVTPTVLSAAVQAVGHSSKAVAAYLGIGGAAKRKVKRKTKRKAKKTAAKRKGTARRRAASRTVRKMAKKSARKTRAARR
;
A
#
# COMPACT_ATOMS: atom_id res chain seq x y z
N MET A 1 -10.24 -49.28 -8.84
CA MET A 1 -11.54 -48.88 -9.42
C MET A 1 -11.32 -47.72 -10.38
N ALA A 2 -11.86 -47.80 -11.59
CA ALA A 2 -11.71 -46.80 -12.64
C ALA A 2 -12.96 -45.90 -12.68
N ASP A 3 -12.85 -44.68 -12.16
CA ASP A 3 -13.98 -43.76 -12.11
C ASP A 3 -14.34 -43.21 -13.49
N ASN A 4 -15.57 -43.52 -13.92
CA ASN A 4 -16.17 -43.07 -15.16
C ASN A 4 -16.37 -41.54 -15.14
N LYS A 5 -15.41 -40.85 -15.76
CA LYS A 5 -15.31 -39.38 -15.94
C LYS A 5 -16.46 -38.70 -16.71
N ARG A 6 -17.50 -39.44 -17.12
CA ARG A 6 -18.59 -38.99 -18.02
C ARG A 6 -19.88 -38.54 -17.32
N LYS A 7 -19.99 -38.58 -16.00
CA LYS A 7 -21.10 -37.97 -15.23
C LYS A 7 -20.78 -36.57 -14.66
N ARG A 8 -19.90 -35.81 -15.32
CA ARG A 8 -19.56 -34.42 -14.92
C ARG A 8 -20.61 -33.42 -15.43
N GLY A 9 -21.85 -33.53 -15.00
CA GLY A 9 -22.90 -32.65 -15.52
C GLY A 9 -24.19 -32.74 -14.73
N GLY A 10 -24.35 -31.91 -13.72
CA GLY A 10 -25.67 -31.61 -13.15
C GLY A 10 -25.67 -31.24 -11.68
N ALA A 11 -25.10 -32.10 -10.83
CA ALA A 11 -25.27 -31.98 -9.37
C ALA A 11 -24.05 -31.36 -8.63
N ASP A 12 -22.82 -31.58 -9.12
CA ASP A 12 -21.59 -31.30 -8.34
C ASP A 12 -21.11 -29.84 -8.33
N LYS A 13 -21.81 -28.90 -8.98
CA LYS A 13 -21.39 -27.47 -8.96
C LYS A 13 -21.94 -26.69 -7.76
N ARG A 14 -22.67 -27.35 -6.85
CA ARG A 14 -23.34 -26.67 -5.72
C ARG A 14 -22.47 -26.54 -4.49
N LEU A 15 -21.49 -27.42 -4.33
CA LEU A 15 -20.62 -27.49 -3.16
C LEU A 15 -19.15 -27.26 -3.55
N ILE A 16 -18.36 -26.81 -2.59
CA ILE A 16 -16.92 -26.58 -2.69
C ILE A 16 -16.25 -27.54 -1.71
N SER A 17 -15.56 -28.55 -2.22
CA SER A 17 -14.65 -29.34 -1.39
C SER A 17 -13.34 -28.61 -1.15
N LEU A 18 -12.90 -28.60 0.11
CA LEU A 18 -11.59 -28.08 0.51
C LEU A 18 -10.53 -29.17 0.68
N SER A 19 -10.92 -30.45 0.59
CA SER A 19 -9.99 -31.59 0.70
C SER A 19 -9.10 -31.71 -0.53
N GLU A 20 -9.60 -31.31 -1.69
CA GLU A 20 -8.91 -31.47 -2.97
C GLU A 20 -8.28 -30.16 -3.43
N ALA A 21 -6.96 -30.17 -3.62
CA ALA A 21 -6.21 -28.96 -3.99
C ALA A 21 -6.63 -28.40 -5.37
N TYR A 22 -6.99 -29.27 -6.33
CA TYR A 22 -7.43 -28.85 -7.66
C TYR A 22 -8.79 -28.14 -7.60
N GLU A 23 -9.69 -28.54 -6.69
CA GLU A 23 -11.00 -27.93 -6.53
C GLU A 23 -10.90 -26.53 -5.92
N VAL A 24 -10.07 -26.38 -4.88
CA VAL A 24 -9.73 -25.06 -4.32
C VAL A 24 -9.14 -24.15 -5.41
N HIS A 25 -8.27 -24.68 -6.25
CA HIS A 25 -7.69 -23.90 -7.34
C HIS A 25 -8.75 -23.48 -8.37
N TYR A 26 -9.60 -24.41 -8.80
CA TYR A 26 -10.66 -24.18 -9.77
C TYR A 26 -11.62 -23.07 -9.29
N TRP A 27 -12.13 -23.17 -8.07
CA TRP A 27 -13.04 -22.18 -7.49
C TRP A 27 -12.36 -20.83 -7.22
N SER A 28 -11.08 -20.83 -6.84
CA SER A 28 -10.31 -19.60 -6.67
C SER A 28 -10.18 -18.84 -7.98
N ARG A 29 -9.94 -19.53 -9.11
CA ARG A 29 -9.93 -18.91 -10.45
C ARG A 29 -11.31 -18.40 -10.82
N LYS A 30 -12.36 -19.19 -10.57
CA LYS A 30 -13.75 -18.83 -10.90
C LYS A 30 -14.22 -17.57 -10.17
N PHE A 31 -13.97 -17.47 -8.87
CA PHE A 31 -14.32 -16.29 -8.08
C PHE A 31 -13.26 -15.17 -8.13
N LYS A 32 -12.14 -15.38 -8.82
CA LYS A 32 -11.00 -14.44 -8.89
C LYS A 32 -10.50 -14.02 -7.49
N VAL A 33 -10.49 -14.95 -6.54
CA VAL A 33 -10.01 -14.75 -5.17
C VAL A 33 -8.80 -15.62 -4.88
N THR A 34 -8.08 -15.31 -3.81
CA THR A 34 -6.98 -16.16 -3.36
C THR A 34 -7.52 -17.42 -2.67
N PRO A 35 -6.79 -18.55 -2.72
CA PRO A 35 -7.17 -19.78 -2.02
C PRO A 35 -7.43 -19.59 -0.53
N ALA A 36 -6.66 -18.70 0.11
CA ALA A 36 -6.85 -18.33 1.51
C ALA A 36 -8.20 -17.64 1.75
N LYS A 37 -8.60 -16.70 0.88
CA LYS A 37 -9.90 -16.02 0.97
C LYS A 37 -11.05 -16.98 0.73
N LEU A 38 -10.90 -17.91 -0.21
CA LEU A 38 -11.90 -18.95 -0.48
C LEU A 38 -12.12 -19.83 0.76
N ARG A 39 -11.04 -20.36 1.37
CA ARG A 39 -11.12 -21.15 2.60
C ARG A 39 -11.76 -20.40 3.76
N ALA A 40 -11.43 -19.11 3.91
CA ALA A 40 -12.04 -18.27 4.92
C ALA A 40 -13.55 -18.06 4.68
N ALA A 41 -13.97 -17.83 3.44
CA ALA A 41 -15.37 -17.69 3.07
C ALA A 41 -16.16 -18.98 3.31
N VAL A 42 -15.62 -20.13 2.88
CA VAL A 42 -16.22 -21.45 3.13
C VAL A 42 -16.34 -21.75 4.62
N LYS A 43 -15.33 -21.38 5.43
CA LYS A 43 -15.41 -21.53 6.89
C LYS A 43 -16.53 -20.70 7.53
N ARG A 44 -16.92 -19.57 6.91
CA ARG A 44 -17.96 -18.67 7.43
C ARG A 44 -19.36 -19.04 7.00
N VAL A 45 -19.52 -19.48 5.75
CA VAL A 45 -20.84 -19.64 5.10
C VAL A 45 -21.14 -21.11 4.76
N GLY A 46 -20.16 -21.99 4.95
CA GLY A 46 -20.25 -23.41 4.61
C GLY A 46 -19.78 -23.70 3.19
N HIS A 47 -19.91 -24.98 2.80
CA HIS A 47 -19.42 -25.48 1.52
C HIS A 47 -20.28 -25.07 0.31
N SER A 48 -21.38 -24.34 0.49
CA SER A 48 -22.24 -23.93 -0.63
C SER A 48 -21.54 -22.91 -1.53
N ALA A 49 -21.39 -23.24 -2.81
CA ALA A 49 -20.77 -22.36 -3.79
C ALA A 49 -21.54 -21.04 -3.96
N LYS A 50 -22.88 -21.12 -4.00
CA LYS A 50 -23.75 -19.94 -4.12
C LYS A 50 -23.63 -19.01 -2.91
N ALA A 51 -23.57 -19.59 -1.71
CA ALA A 51 -23.49 -18.80 -0.49
C ALA A 51 -22.11 -18.14 -0.32
N VAL A 52 -21.04 -18.85 -0.70
CA VAL A 52 -19.68 -18.29 -0.76
C VAL A 52 -19.58 -17.17 -1.79
N GLU A 53 -20.20 -17.32 -2.96
CA GLU A 53 -20.25 -16.28 -3.98
C GLU A 53 -20.96 -15.02 -3.46
N ALA A 54 -22.15 -15.18 -2.87
CA ALA A 54 -22.91 -14.08 -2.28
C ALA A 54 -22.10 -13.35 -1.20
N TYR A 55 -21.43 -14.09 -0.33
CA TYR A 55 -20.59 -13.53 0.72
C TYR A 55 -19.37 -12.78 0.17
N LEU A 56 -18.69 -13.33 -0.84
CA LEU A 56 -17.57 -12.66 -1.49
C LEU A 56 -18.02 -11.40 -2.22
N ALA A 57 -19.19 -11.42 -2.87
CA ALA A 57 -19.80 -10.26 -3.49
C ALA A 57 -20.13 -9.19 -2.43
N GLU A 58 -20.77 -9.56 -1.33
CA GLU A 58 -21.10 -8.66 -0.23
C GLU A 58 -19.84 -8.03 0.40
N LEU A 59 -18.79 -8.82 0.61
CA LEU A 59 -17.50 -8.30 1.07
C LEU A 59 -16.88 -7.32 0.08
N ALA A 60 -16.99 -7.60 -1.22
CA ALA A 60 -16.51 -6.70 -2.27
C ALA A 60 -17.32 -5.40 -2.30
N HIS A 61 -18.65 -5.48 -2.16
CA HIS A 61 -19.52 -4.30 -2.03
C HIS A 61 -19.14 -3.47 -0.80
N LYS A 62 -19.12 -4.06 0.40
CA LYS A 62 -18.71 -3.38 1.64
C LYS A 62 -17.32 -2.75 1.54
N ALA A 63 -16.38 -3.40 0.84
CA ALA A 63 -15.05 -2.85 0.61
C ALA A 63 -15.08 -1.65 -0.33
N ARG A 64 -15.89 -1.70 -1.41
CA ARG A 64 -16.11 -0.57 -2.33
C ARG A 64 -16.79 0.59 -1.62
N ASP A 65 -17.87 0.37 -0.88
CA ASP A 65 -18.63 1.41 -0.18
C ASP A 65 -17.77 2.14 0.87
N ARG A 66 -16.83 1.42 1.49
CA ARG A 66 -15.83 2.03 2.40
C ARG A 66 -14.73 2.79 1.68
N ALA A 67 -14.46 2.47 0.42
CA ALA A 67 -13.35 3.02 -0.35
C ALA A 67 -13.79 4.18 -1.26
N LEU A 68 -15.04 4.17 -1.72
CA LEU A 68 -15.60 5.13 -2.66
C LEU A 68 -16.69 5.99 -1.98
N ILE A 69 -16.94 7.15 -2.57
CA ILE A 69 -17.98 8.09 -2.15
C ILE A 69 -18.96 8.23 -3.29
N SER A 70 -20.15 7.64 -3.15
CA SER A 70 -21.24 7.84 -4.08
C SER A 70 -22.03 9.10 -3.71
N LEU A 71 -22.05 10.09 -4.62
CA LEU A 71 -22.85 11.31 -4.44
C LEU A 71 -24.34 11.10 -4.74
N SER A 72 -24.70 10.04 -5.47
CA SER A 72 -26.11 9.74 -5.80
C SER A 72 -26.89 9.16 -4.63
N GLN A 73 -26.19 8.63 -3.61
CA GLN A 73 -26.81 8.01 -2.46
C GLN A 73 -26.75 8.97 -1.26
N ALA A 74 -27.89 9.55 -0.89
CA ALA A 74 -27.97 10.56 0.16
C ALA A 74 -27.42 10.10 1.52
N TYR A 75 -27.57 8.82 1.87
CA TYR A 75 -27.03 8.28 3.12
C TYR A 75 -25.50 8.21 3.11
N GLU A 76 -24.87 7.96 1.96
CA GLU A 76 -23.41 7.95 1.84
C GLU A 76 -22.85 9.36 2.02
N VAL A 77 -23.47 10.36 1.38
CA VAL A 77 -23.10 11.76 1.55
C VAL A 77 -23.17 12.14 3.03
N ARG A 78 -24.25 11.81 3.73
CA ARG A 78 -24.40 12.06 5.18
C ARG A 78 -23.35 11.34 6.03
N TYR A 79 -23.04 10.08 5.71
CA TYR A 79 -22.02 9.32 6.43
C TYR A 79 -20.63 9.95 6.26
N TRP A 80 -20.26 10.29 5.02
CA TRP A 80 -18.94 10.84 4.71
C TRP A 80 -18.77 12.28 5.21
N THR A 81 -19.81 13.13 5.13
CA THR A 81 -19.76 14.47 5.74
C THR A 81 -19.56 14.40 7.25
N LYS A 82 -20.27 13.49 7.94
CA LYS A 82 -20.07 13.24 9.38
C LYS A 82 -18.67 12.72 9.68
N LYS A 83 -18.16 11.78 8.88
CA LYS A 83 -16.85 11.15 9.09
C LYS A 83 -15.67 12.10 8.84
N PHE A 84 -15.81 12.97 7.84
CA PHE A 84 -14.81 13.98 7.50
C PHE A 84 -15.04 15.30 8.24
N ASN A 85 -16.17 15.45 8.92
CA ASN A 85 -16.56 16.69 9.57
C ASN A 85 -16.53 17.89 8.58
N VAL A 86 -17.12 17.70 7.40
CA VAL A 86 -17.20 18.71 6.33
C VAL A 86 -18.64 18.86 5.84
N THR A 87 -18.94 19.97 5.16
CA THR A 87 -20.25 20.19 4.55
C THR A 87 -20.43 19.36 3.27
N PRO A 88 -21.67 19.05 2.85
CA PRO A 88 -21.94 18.31 1.60
C PRO A 88 -21.36 18.98 0.36
N THR A 89 -21.36 20.32 0.33
CA THR A 89 -20.81 21.13 -0.77
C THR A 89 -19.29 20.98 -0.89
N VAL A 90 -18.58 20.99 0.23
CA VAL A 90 -17.13 20.76 0.25
C VAL A 90 -16.80 19.32 -0.15
N LEU A 91 -17.63 18.36 0.27
CA LEU A 91 -17.47 16.96 -0.12
C LEU A 91 -17.67 16.76 -1.63
N SER A 92 -18.72 17.31 -2.22
CA SER A 92 -19.01 17.19 -3.65
C SER A 92 -17.94 17.87 -4.51
N ALA A 93 -17.49 19.07 -4.14
CA ALA A 93 -16.40 19.76 -4.82
C ALA A 93 -15.09 18.96 -4.78
N ALA A 94 -14.74 18.37 -3.62
CA ALA A 94 -13.55 17.53 -3.50
C ALA A 94 -13.64 16.23 -4.34
N VAL A 95 -14.84 15.63 -4.42
CA VAL A 95 -15.10 14.47 -5.28
C VAL A 95 -15.00 14.85 -6.76
N GLN A 96 -15.48 16.02 -7.17
CA GLN A 96 -15.33 16.50 -8.55
C GLN A 96 -13.85 16.77 -8.91
N ALA A 97 -13.06 17.28 -7.96
CA ALA A 97 -11.64 17.58 -8.19
C ALA A 97 -10.74 16.34 -8.25
N VAL A 98 -11.02 15.29 -7.47
CA VAL A 98 -10.11 14.14 -7.26
C VAL A 98 -10.74 12.79 -7.60
N GLY A 99 -12.04 12.77 -7.90
CA GLY A 99 -12.84 11.58 -8.15
C GLY A 99 -13.43 10.96 -6.88
N HIS A 100 -14.16 9.85 -7.05
CA HIS A 100 -14.94 9.19 -5.98
C HIS A 100 -14.10 8.47 -4.92
N SER A 101 -12.77 8.56 -4.92
CA SER A 101 -11.96 7.86 -3.92
C SER A 101 -11.98 8.57 -2.57
N SER A 102 -12.52 7.91 -1.55
CA SER A 102 -12.55 8.44 -0.18
C SER A 102 -11.16 8.80 0.35
N LYS A 103 -10.14 8.02 -0.01
CA LYS A 103 -8.75 8.27 0.38
C LYS A 103 -8.20 9.54 -0.26
N ALA A 104 -8.54 9.77 -1.52
CA ALA A 104 -8.03 10.90 -2.28
C ALA A 104 -8.74 12.19 -1.87
N VAL A 105 -10.06 12.12 -1.66
CA VAL A 105 -10.88 13.20 -1.06
C VAL A 105 -10.38 13.54 0.35
N ALA A 106 -10.13 12.54 1.20
CA ALA A 106 -9.57 12.77 2.52
C ALA A 106 -8.18 13.45 2.44
N ALA A 107 -7.32 13.03 1.50
CA ALA A 107 -6.02 13.67 1.28
C ALA A 107 -6.15 15.13 0.79
N TYR A 108 -7.12 15.41 -0.09
CA TYR A 108 -7.43 16.75 -0.60
C TYR A 108 -7.93 17.67 0.52
N LEU A 109 -8.85 17.16 1.35
CA LEU A 109 -9.37 17.86 2.52
C LEU A 109 -8.37 17.92 3.69
N GLY A 110 -7.21 17.28 3.58
CA GLY A 110 -6.20 17.21 4.64
C GLY A 110 -6.55 16.27 5.80
N ILE A 111 -7.66 15.56 5.71
CA ILE A 111 -8.21 14.65 6.71
C ILE A 111 -7.52 13.29 6.54
N GLY A 112 -6.76 12.84 7.53
CA GLY A 112 -6.01 11.56 7.45
C GLY A 112 -4.65 11.63 6.74
N GLY A 113 -4.18 12.81 6.36
CA GLY A 113 -2.89 13.02 5.66
C GLY A 113 -1.68 13.35 6.55
N ALA A 114 -1.86 13.57 7.86
CA ALA A 114 -0.75 13.99 8.74
C ALA A 114 0.39 12.96 8.84
N ALA A 115 0.07 11.66 8.78
CA ALA A 115 1.06 10.59 8.91
C ALA A 115 1.97 10.45 7.68
N LYS A 116 1.41 10.41 6.46
CA LYS A 116 2.20 10.27 5.22
C LYS A 116 3.01 11.53 4.88
N ARG A 117 2.47 12.72 5.20
CA ARG A 117 3.18 14.00 5.00
C ARG A 117 4.38 14.14 5.95
N LYS A 118 4.28 13.64 7.20
CA LYS A 118 5.42 13.55 8.13
C LYS A 118 6.48 12.54 7.70
N VAL A 119 6.10 11.40 7.11
CA VAL A 119 7.05 10.38 6.63
C VAL A 119 7.85 10.87 5.42
N LYS A 120 7.20 11.45 4.38
CA LYS A 120 7.90 12.05 3.22
C LYS A 120 8.80 13.22 3.62
N ARG A 121 8.42 14.03 4.61
CA ARG A 121 9.22 15.15 5.12
C ARG A 121 10.40 14.69 5.99
N LYS A 122 10.25 13.61 6.78
CA LYS A 122 11.33 13.01 7.57
C LYS A 122 12.37 12.30 6.68
N THR A 123 11.95 11.58 5.62
CA THR A 123 12.89 10.93 4.69
C THR A 123 13.68 11.95 3.86
N LYS A 124 13.04 13.02 3.35
CA LYS A 124 13.76 14.13 2.68
C LYS A 124 14.73 14.88 3.61
N ARG A 125 14.37 15.12 4.87
CA ARG A 125 15.29 15.75 5.86
C ARG A 125 16.47 14.84 6.24
N LYS A 126 16.28 13.53 6.39
CA LYS A 126 17.38 12.58 6.66
C LYS A 126 18.37 12.51 5.50
N ALA A 127 17.88 12.47 4.25
CA ALA A 127 18.73 12.48 3.06
C ALA A 127 19.55 13.78 2.90
N LYS A 128 18.97 14.95 3.21
CA LYS A 128 19.70 16.24 3.18
C LYS A 128 20.77 16.32 4.29
N LYS A 129 20.49 15.78 5.49
CA LYS A 129 21.43 15.81 6.63
C LYS A 129 22.61 14.83 6.43
N THR A 130 22.40 13.67 5.81
CA THR A 130 23.48 12.73 5.47
C THR A 130 24.35 13.24 4.32
N ALA A 131 23.77 13.92 3.32
CA ALA A 131 24.52 14.56 2.24
C ALA A 131 25.39 15.74 2.76
N ALA A 132 24.88 16.55 3.68
CA ALA A 132 25.64 17.63 4.30
C ALA A 132 26.80 17.12 5.17
N LYS A 133 26.58 16.04 5.95
CA LYS A 133 27.63 15.42 6.77
C LYS A 133 28.76 14.85 5.90
N ARG A 134 28.44 14.19 4.78
CA ARG A 134 29.42 13.66 3.82
C ARG A 134 30.29 14.75 3.18
N LYS A 135 29.69 15.89 2.80
CA LYS A 135 30.42 17.05 2.24
C LYS A 135 31.34 17.71 3.28
N GLY A 136 30.89 17.84 4.54
CA GLY A 136 31.70 18.39 5.62
C GLY A 136 32.92 17.53 5.98
N THR A 137 32.75 16.19 6.03
CA THR A 137 33.86 15.26 6.28
C THR A 137 34.86 15.22 5.13
N ALA A 138 34.41 15.34 3.87
CA ALA A 138 35.29 15.40 2.71
C ALA A 138 36.15 16.67 2.70
N ARG A 139 35.57 17.84 3.03
CA ARG A 139 36.31 19.11 3.15
C ARG A 139 37.37 19.06 4.25
N ARG A 140 37.06 18.50 5.43
CA ARG A 140 38.04 18.35 6.53
C ARG A 140 39.19 17.41 6.18
N ARG A 141 38.93 16.30 5.49
CA ARG A 141 39.97 15.37 5.00
C ARG A 141 40.86 15.98 3.93
N ALA A 142 40.30 16.83 3.06
CA ALA A 142 41.09 17.56 2.06
C ALA A 142 42.02 18.58 2.71
N ALA A 143 41.52 19.35 3.69
CA ALA A 143 42.33 20.32 4.43
C ALA A 143 43.49 19.66 5.20
N SER A 144 43.26 18.53 5.88
CA SER A 144 44.34 17.83 6.60
C SER A 144 45.41 17.25 5.66
N ARG A 145 45.03 16.81 4.45
CA ARG A 145 45.97 16.38 3.41
C ARG A 145 46.89 17.52 2.95
N THR A 146 46.35 18.73 2.77
CA THR A 146 47.12 19.90 2.33
C THR A 146 48.13 20.33 3.40
N VAL A 147 47.71 20.43 4.67
CA VAL A 147 48.60 20.78 5.79
C VAL A 147 49.73 19.75 5.93
N ARG A 148 49.41 18.45 5.82
CA ARG A 148 50.41 17.38 5.88
C ARG A 148 51.40 17.41 4.71
N LYS A 149 50.97 17.86 3.52
CA LYS A 149 51.85 18.05 2.35
C LYS A 149 52.79 19.25 2.54
N MET A 150 52.30 20.36 3.10
CA MET A 150 53.12 21.53 3.42
C MET A 150 54.16 21.23 4.51
N ALA A 151 53.77 20.52 5.58
CA ALA A 151 54.69 20.11 6.63
C ALA A 151 55.83 19.20 6.09
N LYS A 152 55.51 18.23 5.23
CA LYS A 152 56.53 17.39 4.57
C LYS A 152 57.46 18.19 3.66
N LYS A 153 56.96 19.22 2.96
CA LYS A 153 57.78 20.10 2.12
C LYS A 153 58.72 20.96 2.97
N SER A 154 58.25 21.49 4.10
CA SER A 154 59.07 22.25 5.05
C SER A 154 60.16 21.38 5.70
N ALA A 155 59.83 20.15 6.11
CA ALA A 155 60.79 19.20 6.66
C ALA A 155 61.88 18.78 5.65
N ARG A 156 61.53 18.66 4.36
CA ARG A 156 62.53 18.40 3.30
C ARG A 156 63.44 19.62 3.06
N LYS A 157 62.90 20.84 3.11
CA LYS A 157 63.68 22.07 2.92
C LYS A 157 64.65 22.33 4.08
N THR A 158 64.23 22.09 5.31
CA THR A 158 65.09 22.20 6.51
C THR A 158 66.17 21.12 6.58
N ARG A 159 65.88 19.90 6.09
CA ARG A 159 66.87 18.82 5.99
C ARG A 159 67.89 19.03 4.86
N ALA A 160 67.53 19.79 3.81
CA ALA A 160 68.44 20.17 2.73
C ALA A 160 69.38 21.34 3.10
N ALA A 161 69.02 22.15 4.10
CA ALA A 161 69.85 23.26 4.59
C ALA A 161 70.81 22.87 5.74
N ARG A 162 70.81 21.59 6.15
CA ARG A 162 71.67 21.02 7.20
C ARG A 162 72.69 20.01 6.64
N ARG A 163 72.86 19.98 5.33
CA ARG A 163 73.90 19.24 4.59
C ARG A 163 74.77 20.27 3.89
#